data_AF-A0A4Q1BN55-F1
#
_entry.id   AF-A0A4Q1BN55-F1
#
_cell.length_a   1.000
_cell.length_b   1.000
_cell.length_c   1.000
_cell.angle_alpha   90.00
_cell.angle_beta   90.00
_cell.angle_gamma   90.00
#
_symmetry.space_group_name_H-M   'P 1'
#
loop_
_entity.id
_entity.type
_entity.pdbx_description
1 polymer ?
#
loop_
_entity_poly.entity_id
_entity_poly.type
_entity_poly.pdbx_seq_one_letter_code
_entity_poly.pdbx_strand_id
1 'polypeptide(L)'
;MRLAALLLASTAFAAPFPQSSKWSKRNLDRTDFQIINLARNLESLELALWNQALTNFTDADFSKAGYTGFRRYIELFRDQEIAHA
;
A
#
# COMPACT_ATOMS: atom_id res chain seq x y z
N MET A 1 -41.10 -15.39 -54.43
CA MET A 1 -41.95 -15.21 -53.24
C MET A 1 -41.27 -15.91 -52.07
N ARG A 2 -40.78 -15.14 -51.09
CA ARG A 2 -41.25 -15.15 -49.68
C ARG A 2 -40.97 -16.49 -48.98
N LEU A 3 -39.97 -16.63 -48.12
CA LEU A 3 -39.95 -16.39 -46.66
C LEU A 3 -38.91 -17.42 -46.13
N ALA A 4 -38.09 -17.26 -45.10
CA ALA A 4 -38.15 -16.43 -43.93
C ALA A 4 -36.71 -16.16 -43.45
N ALA A 5 -36.45 -14.90 -43.12
CA ALA A 5 -35.38 -14.53 -42.22
C ALA A 5 -35.85 -14.70 -40.77
N LEU A 6 -34.90 -14.67 -39.83
CA LEU A 6 -35.07 -14.42 -38.40
C LEU A 6 -35.68 -15.61 -37.62
N LEU A 7 -35.17 -16.07 -36.48
CA LEU A 7 -34.39 -15.47 -35.41
C LEU A 7 -33.68 -16.58 -34.67
N LEU A 8 -32.41 -16.41 -34.30
CA LEU A 8 -31.88 -16.99 -33.06
C LEU A 8 -30.63 -16.21 -32.62
N ALA A 9 -30.76 -14.89 -32.53
CA ALA A 9 -29.81 -14.07 -31.79
C ALA A 9 -30.27 -14.02 -30.34
N SER A 10 -29.97 -15.07 -29.57
CA SER A 10 -30.08 -15.05 -28.12
C SER A 10 -28.97 -14.15 -27.57
N THR A 11 -29.27 -12.87 -27.38
CA THR A 11 -28.41 -11.97 -26.62
C THR A 11 -28.46 -12.40 -25.16
N ALA A 12 -27.46 -13.19 -24.74
CA ALA A 12 -27.23 -13.47 -23.34
C ALA A 12 -26.82 -12.14 -22.67
N PHE A 13 -27.77 -11.47 -22.02
CA PHE A 13 -27.47 -10.36 -21.14
C PHE A 13 -26.82 -10.92 -19.87
N ALA A 14 -25.49 -10.89 -19.81
CA ALA A 14 -24.76 -11.04 -18.56
C ALA A 14 -24.95 -9.72 -17.77
N ALA A 15 -25.98 -9.66 -16.93
CA ALA A 15 -26.10 -8.58 -15.97
C ALA A 15 -24.99 -8.75 -14.91
N PRO A 16 -24.08 -7.78 -14.72
CA PRO A 16 -23.16 -7.83 -13.60
C PRO A 16 -23.98 -7.72 -12.31
N PHE A 17 -24.08 -8.82 -11.56
CA PHE A 17 -24.59 -8.76 -10.19
C PHE A 17 -23.54 -8.02 -9.36
N PRO A 18 -23.82 -6.83 -8.81
CA PRO A 18 -22.91 -6.20 -7.87
C PRO A 18 -22.87 -7.07 -6.62
N GLN A 19 -21.89 -7.98 -6.54
CA GLN A 19 -21.59 -8.71 -5.33
C GLN A 19 -20.99 -7.69 -4.36
N SER A 20 -21.84 -7.01 -3.60
CA SER A 20 -21.42 -6.19 -2.47
C SER A 20 -20.67 -7.12 -1.52
N SER A 21 -19.33 -6.99 -1.46
CA SER A 21 -18.56 -7.50 -0.35
C SER A 21 -18.96 -6.66 0.86
N LYS A 22 -20.02 -7.07 1.55
CA LYS A 22 -20.29 -6.57 2.89
C LYS A 22 -18.99 -6.75 3.66
N TRP A 23 -18.44 -5.65 4.19
CA TRP A 23 -17.27 -5.70 5.05
C TRP A 23 -17.53 -6.73 6.15
N SER A 24 -16.87 -7.88 6.03
CA SER A 24 -16.91 -8.94 7.03
C SER A 24 -16.05 -8.47 8.18
N LYS A 25 -16.68 -8.00 9.26
CA LYS A 25 -15.98 -7.82 10.53
C LYS A 25 -15.62 -9.21 11.06
N ARG A 26 -14.37 -9.63 10.84
CA ARG A 26 -13.80 -10.78 11.53
C ARG A 26 -13.45 -10.34 12.95
N ASN A 27 -13.71 -11.21 13.93
CA ASN A 27 -13.20 -10.99 15.28
C ASN A 27 -11.66 -11.07 15.23
N LEU A 28 -11.00 -10.03 15.72
CA LEU A 28 -9.55 -10.07 15.91
C LEU A 28 -9.23 -11.10 16.99
N ASP A 29 -8.25 -11.95 16.72
CA ASP A 29 -7.73 -12.89 17.70
C ASP A 29 -6.37 -12.45 18.24
N ARG A 30 -5.81 -13.25 19.15
CA ARG A 30 -4.53 -12.96 19.79
C ARG A 30 -3.39 -12.78 18.78
N THR A 31 -3.40 -13.55 17.69
CA THR A 31 -2.37 -13.50 16.64
C THR A 31 -2.44 -12.16 15.91
N ASP A 32 -3.64 -11.66 15.64
CA ASP A 32 -3.81 -10.35 15.01
C ASP A 32 -3.19 -9.23 15.86
N PHE A 33 -3.41 -9.25 17.18
CA PHE A 33 -2.80 -8.29 18.09
C PHE A 33 -1.27 -8.44 18.15
N GLN A 34 -0.75 -9.66 18.09
CA GLN A 34 0.70 -9.90 18.03
C GLN A 34 1.30 -9.33 16.73
N ILE A 35 0.63 -9.52 15.59
CA ILE A 35 1.07 -8.98 14.31
C ILE A 35 1.06 -7.45 14.33
N ILE A 36 -0.02 -6.83 14.83
CA ILE A 36 -0.10 -5.36 14.93
C ILE A 36 0.97 -4.80 15.86
N ASN A 37 1.27 -5.48 16.97
CA ASN A 37 2.34 -5.06 17.86
C ASN A 37 3.72 -5.22 17.22
N LEU A 38 3.94 -6.30 16.48
CA LEU A 38 5.17 -6.49 15.72
C LEU A 38 5.33 -5.38 14.66
N ALA A 39 4.29 -5.07 13.90
CA ALA A 39 4.29 -4.01 12.90
C ALA A 39 4.67 -2.66 13.52
N ARG A 40 4.01 -2.24 14.61
CA ARG A 40 4.34 -0.97 15.31
C ARG A 40 5.78 -0.91 15.81
N ASN A 41 6.33 -2.04 16.27
CA ASN A 41 7.72 -2.10 16.68
C ASN A 41 8.67 -1.93 15.48
N LEU A 42 8.31 -2.46 14.30
CA LEU A 42 9.07 -2.26 13.07
C LEU A 42 9.02 -0.79 12.64
N GLU A 43 7.85 -0.15 12.62
CA GLU A 43 7.74 1.29 12.28
C GLU A 43 8.62 2.15 13.22
N SER A 44 8.65 1.82 14.51
CA SER A 44 9.48 2.52 15.50
C SER A 44 10.99 2.34 15.23
N LEU A 45 11.40 1.15 14.79
CA LEU A 45 12.79 0.86 14.43
C LEU A 45 13.17 1.60 13.14
N GLU A 46 12.30 1.60 12.13
CA GLU A 46 12.53 2.31 10.88
C GLU A 46 12.66 3.82 11.12
N LEU A 47 11.77 4.41 11.92
CA LEU A 47 11.87 5.82 12.32
C LEU A 47 13.20 6.14 13.00
N ALA A 48 13.67 5.28 13.91
CA ALA A 48 14.97 5.45 14.57
C ALA A 48 16.13 5.41 13.56
N LEU A 49 16.09 4.48 12.60
CA LEU A 49 17.11 4.36 11.56
C LEU A 49 17.12 5.57 10.62
N TRP A 50 15.95 6.08 10.23
CA TRP A 50 15.89 7.28 9.39
C TRP A 50 16.41 8.52 10.12
N ASN A 51 16.04 8.70 11.39
CA ASN A 51 16.58 9.80 12.21
C ASN A 51 18.10 9.70 12.40
N GLN A 52 18.61 8.49 12.60
CA GLN A 52 20.04 8.24 12.70
C GLN A 52 20.75 8.58 11.37
N ALA A 53 20.18 8.20 10.22
CA ALA A 53 20.74 8.54 8.93
C ALA A 53 20.80 10.07 8.72
N LEU A 54 19.75 10.81 9.08
CA LEU A 54 19.71 12.27 8.95
C LEU A 54 20.67 13.00 9.89
N THR A 55 21.00 12.36 11.02
CA THR A 55 21.98 12.85 12.00
C THR A 55 23.41 12.60 11.52
N ASN A 56 23.67 11.43 10.94
CA ASN A 56 25.02 10.99 10.58
C ASN A 56 25.48 11.48 9.21
N PHE A 57 24.56 11.78 8.29
CA PHE A 57 24.88 12.08 6.91
C PHE A 57 24.25 13.39 6.45
N THR A 58 25.05 14.21 5.79
CA THR A 58 24.62 15.45 5.13
C THR A 58 24.32 15.22 3.65
N ASP A 59 23.70 16.21 2.99
CA ASP A 59 23.54 16.20 1.53
C ASP A 59 24.86 16.04 0.78
N ALA A 60 25.96 16.58 1.32
CA ALA A 60 27.29 16.46 0.73
C ALA A 60 27.80 15.02 0.77
N ASP A 61 27.54 14.28 1.86
CA ASP A 61 27.92 12.87 2.00
C ASP A 61 27.19 12.00 0.98
N PHE A 62 25.88 12.22 0.81
CA PHE A 62 25.10 11.52 -0.21
C PHE A 62 25.56 11.87 -1.63
N SER A 63 25.80 13.16 -1.91
CA SER A 63 26.30 13.60 -3.21
C SER A 63 27.68 13.01 -3.54
N LYS A 64 28.57 12.93 -2.54
CA LYS A 64 29.89 12.30 -2.66
C LYS A 64 29.80 10.80 -2.98
N ALA A 65 28.77 10.13 -2.50
CA ALA A 65 28.48 8.74 -2.82
C ALA A 65 27.72 8.54 -4.16
N GLY A 66 27.42 9.63 -4.89
CA GLY A 66 26.69 9.58 -6.17
C GLY A 66 25.17 9.66 -6.04
N TYR A 67 24.65 9.94 -4.84
CA TYR A 67 23.22 10.04 -4.53
C TYR A 67 22.78 11.49 -4.28
N THR A 68 22.99 12.37 -5.26
CA THR A 68 22.63 13.79 -5.14
C THR A 68 21.14 13.97 -4.86
N GLY A 69 20.81 14.78 -3.84
CA GLY A 69 19.42 15.06 -3.42
C GLY A 69 18.76 13.93 -2.64
N PHE A 70 19.49 12.86 -2.31
CA PHE A 70 18.89 11.67 -1.69
C PHE A 70 18.39 11.88 -0.27
N ARG A 71 18.95 12.85 0.47
CA ARG A 71 18.49 13.20 1.82
C ARG A 71 17.00 13.52 1.86
N ARG A 72 16.46 14.15 0.82
CA ARG A 72 15.02 14.47 0.75
C ARG A 72 14.14 13.22 0.76
N TYR A 73 14.60 12.11 0.20
CA TYR A 73 13.88 10.84 0.28
C TYR A 73 13.95 10.24 1.69
N ILE A 74 15.09 10.38 2.37
CA ILE A 74 15.22 9.96 3.77
C ILE A 74 14.27 10.77 4.67
N GLU A 75 14.17 12.08 4.45
CA GLU A 75 13.23 12.96 5.15
C GLU A 75 11.77 12.54 4.88
N LEU A 76 11.44 12.20 3.62
CA LEU A 76 10.12 11.70 3.23
C LEU A 76 9.76 10.39 3.95
N PHE A 77 10.64 9.39 3.93
CA PHE A 77 10.38 8.11 4.60
C PHE A 77 10.28 8.27 6.11
N ARG A 78 11.15 9.10 6.71
CA ARG A 78 11.03 9.45 8.13
C ARG A 78 9.68 10.08 8.47
N ASP A 79 9.15 10.98 7.63
CA ASP A 79 7.82 11.58 7.87
C ASP A 79 6.68 10.56 7.74
N GLN A 80 6.82 9.58 6.85
CA GLN A 80 5.85 8.48 6.74
C GLN A 80 5.83 7.65 8.02
N GLU A 81 6.99 7.30 8.58
CA GLU A 81 7.02 6.52 9.82
C GLU A 81 6.49 7.27 11.04
N ILE A 82 6.62 8.60 11.10
CA ILE A 82 5.95 9.42 12.12
C ILE A 82 4.42 9.30 12.02
N ALA A 83 3.88 9.17 10.81
CA ALA A 83 2.44 9.02 10.60
C ALA A 83 1.92 7.60 10.89
N HIS A 84 2.80 6.59 10.87
CA HIS A 84 2.47 5.19 11.18
C HIS A 84 2.49 4.87 12.68
N ALA A 85 3.30 5.60 13.46
CA ALA A 85 3.47 5.43 14.90
C ALA A 85 2.29 5.98 15.72
#